data_AF-A0A966ALJ9-F1
#
_entry.id   AF-A0A966ALJ9-F1
#
_cell.length_a   1.000
_cell.length_b   1.000
_cell.length_c   1.000
_cell.angle_alpha   90.00
_cell.angle_beta   90.00
_cell.angle_gamma   90.00
#
_symmetry.space_group_name_H-M   'P 1'
#
loop_
_entity.id
_entity.type
_entity.pdbx_description
1 polymer ?
#
loop_
_entity_poly.entity_id
_entity_poly.type
_entity_poly.pdbx_seq_one_letter_code
_entity_poly.pdbx_strand_id
1 'polypeptide(L)'
;GIRRVFFVDDNLIGHKPRAKVLLAFLINYQRRHGYAFQFGTEASINVAEDRELLALLRDASFTWLFIGIESPDAASLEEAGKAQNLRADMLTAVRTIYSHGIDLLAGFIVGFDNDTRDSFEHQYRFITASGIQVAMVGLLSALPRTPLYERLQREGRLLPETREGDNTRVGTNFIPRQMSYDAMVTGYTELWRRLTCDASISERILAKTRYLRRPIYVSGESLSERLALLARFVLHGLLAGGPRRWFYFSRSFLGSPPTTWALVVNDWVCALSMQHFAMRHLCASAANERSMAQATLDFIRQQCDTGLRQRTLEASLHLGKQGTQLIITIRGAVDKSFFIRATRRIEKLLECSATTLSLRIESLAAGERRHVMRSLRRLSRYGDRVTVRMSTSVSALLPVDWSAFQRDLDEV
;
A
#
# COMPACT_ATOMS: atom_id res chain seq x y z
N GLY A 1 -14.84 -19.39 -7.91
CA GLY A 1 -14.32 -19.08 -9.27
C GLY A 1 -13.83 -17.65 -9.30
N ILE A 2 -12.87 -17.35 -10.19
CA ILE A 2 -12.31 -16.00 -10.38
C ILE A 2 -13.41 -15.09 -10.97
N ARG A 3 -13.51 -13.86 -10.45
CA ARG A 3 -14.53 -12.87 -10.88
C ARG A 3 -13.96 -11.46 -11.15
N ARG A 4 -12.70 -11.22 -10.81
CA ARG A 4 -12.02 -9.94 -11.02
C ARG A 4 -10.84 -10.19 -11.95
N VAL A 5 -10.77 -9.43 -13.04
CA VAL A 5 -9.76 -9.59 -14.09
C VAL A 5 -9.11 -8.23 -14.33
N PHE A 6 -7.78 -8.19 -14.30
CA PHE A 6 -7.00 -6.99 -14.59
C PHE A 6 -6.35 -7.14 -15.96
N PHE A 7 -6.65 -6.21 -16.88
CA PHE A 7 -5.93 -6.07 -18.13
C PHE A 7 -4.62 -5.34 -17.86
N VAL A 8 -3.51 -6.01 -18.15
CA VAL A 8 -2.15 -5.56 -17.81
C VAL A 8 -1.51 -4.70 -18.90
N ASP A 9 -2.27 -4.31 -19.93
CA ASP A 9 -1.84 -3.36 -20.94
C ASP A 9 -1.46 -2.02 -20.28
N ASP A 10 -0.25 -1.51 -20.52
CA ASP A 10 0.22 -0.21 -20.01
C ASP A 10 -0.74 0.95 -20.36
N ASN A 11 -1.46 0.81 -21.49
CA ASN A 11 -2.55 1.70 -21.87
C ASN A 11 -3.52 1.00 -22.83
N LEU A 12 -4.63 0.48 -22.31
CA LEU A 12 -5.66 -0.22 -23.10
C LEU A 12 -6.19 0.63 -24.26
N ILE A 13 -6.21 1.96 -24.10
CA ILE A 13 -6.77 2.90 -25.08
C ILE A 13 -5.73 3.46 -26.05
N GLY A 14 -4.49 2.95 -26.02
CA GLY A 14 -3.42 3.36 -26.94
C GLY A 14 -3.82 3.23 -28.42
N HIS A 15 -4.68 2.25 -28.75
CA HIS A 15 -5.30 2.13 -30.07
C HIS A 15 -6.84 2.09 -29.96
N LYS A 16 -7.45 3.28 -29.78
CA LYS A 16 -8.91 3.43 -29.52
C LYS A 16 -9.83 2.58 -30.42
N PRO A 17 -9.66 2.50 -31.76
CA PRO A 17 -10.53 1.63 -32.58
C PRO A 17 -10.50 0.15 -32.20
N ARG A 18 -9.33 -0.39 -31.86
CA ARG A 18 -9.18 -1.79 -31.44
C ARG A 18 -9.75 -2.01 -30.05
N ALA A 19 -9.55 -1.05 -29.14
CA ALA A 19 -10.16 -1.08 -27.82
C ALA A 19 -11.69 -1.14 -27.91
N LYS A 20 -12.32 -0.34 -28.80
CA LYS A 20 -13.78 -0.37 -29.01
C LYS A 20 -14.28 -1.73 -29.51
N VAL A 21 -13.55 -2.38 -30.43
CA VAL A 21 -13.87 -3.73 -30.91
C VAL A 21 -13.80 -4.75 -29.77
N LEU A 22 -12.74 -4.71 -28.96
CA LEU A 22 -12.60 -5.57 -27.79
C LEU A 22 -13.74 -5.36 -26.78
N LEU A 23 -14.05 -4.11 -26.46
CA LEU A 23 -15.11 -3.78 -25.51
C LEU A 23 -16.48 -4.26 -26.01
N ALA A 24 -16.78 -4.09 -27.31
CA ALA A 24 -18.00 -4.63 -27.91
C ALA A 24 -18.10 -6.16 -27.77
N PHE A 25 -16.99 -6.88 -27.96
CA PHE A 25 -16.94 -8.32 -27.71
C PHE A 25 -17.20 -8.66 -26.23
N LEU A 26 -16.53 -7.96 -25.31
CA LEU A 26 -16.67 -8.18 -23.86
C LEU A 26 -18.10 -7.90 -23.37
N ILE A 27 -18.75 -6.86 -23.88
CA ILE A 27 -20.16 -6.55 -23.58
C ILE A 27 -21.05 -7.74 -23.98
N ASN A 28 -20.88 -8.26 -25.20
CA ASN A 28 -21.66 -9.41 -25.69
C ASN A 28 -21.38 -10.68 -24.88
N TYR A 29 -20.15 -10.88 -24.43
CA TYR A 29 -19.79 -11.99 -23.55
C TYR A 29 -20.46 -11.83 -22.18
N GLN A 30 -20.31 -10.68 -21.53
CA GLN A 30 -20.87 -10.38 -20.22
C GLN A 30 -22.39 -10.51 -20.22
N ARG A 31 -23.10 -10.01 -21.24
CA ARG A 31 -24.56 -10.17 -21.37
C ARG A 31 -24.98 -11.64 -21.41
N ARG A 32 -24.25 -12.49 -22.15
CA ARG A 32 -24.51 -13.95 -22.24
C ARG A 32 -24.22 -14.69 -20.93
N HIS A 33 -23.33 -14.15 -20.10
CA HIS A 33 -22.88 -14.78 -18.86
C HIS A 33 -23.34 -14.04 -17.60
N GLY A 34 -24.36 -13.20 -17.69
CA GLY A 34 -24.94 -12.50 -16.54
C GLY A 34 -23.96 -11.58 -15.80
N TYR A 35 -23.03 -10.96 -16.53
CA TYR A 35 -21.97 -10.08 -16.01
C TYR A 35 -21.10 -10.75 -14.94
N ALA A 36 -20.63 -11.97 -15.23
CA ALA A 36 -19.84 -12.78 -14.28
C ALA A 36 -18.50 -12.15 -13.86
N PHE A 37 -17.94 -11.24 -14.68
CA PHE A 37 -16.64 -10.62 -14.44
C PHE A 37 -16.72 -9.13 -14.12
N GLN A 38 -15.72 -8.65 -13.38
CA GLN A 38 -15.40 -7.24 -13.23
C GLN A 38 -14.00 -7.01 -13.77
N PHE A 39 -13.84 -5.93 -14.54
CA PHE A 39 -12.58 -5.59 -15.17
C PHE A 39 -11.96 -4.34 -14.56
N GLY A 40 -10.64 -4.27 -14.63
CA GLY A 40 -9.87 -3.06 -14.43
C GLY A 40 -8.71 -3.03 -15.42
N THR A 41 -8.15 -1.84 -15.65
CA THR A 41 -7.06 -1.64 -16.60
C THR A 41 -6.33 -0.35 -16.32
N GLU A 42 -5.17 -0.20 -16.95
CA GLU A 42 -4.47 1.07 -17.07
C GLU A 42 -4.89 1.82 -18.34
N ALA A 43 -4.99 3.14 -18.24
CA ALA A 43 -5.35 4.02 -19.36
C ALA A 43 -4.75 5.42 -19.19
N SER A 44 -4.63 6.16 -20.29
CA SER A 44 -4.33 7.59 -20.25
C SER A 44 -5.57 8.46 -19.97
N ILE A 45 -5.37 9.64 -19.36
CA ILE A 45 -6.48 10.51 -18.92
C ILE A 45 -7.38 11.01 -20.07
N ASN A 46 -6.86 11.05 -21.30
CA ASN A 46 -7.62 11.41 -22.49
C ASN A 46 -8.74 10.41 -22.85
N VAL A 47 -8.92 9.32 -22.09
CA VAL A 47 -10.16 8.53 -22.10
C VAL A 47 -11.38 9.41 -21.79
N ALA A 48 -11.22 10.45 -20.95
CA ALA A 48 -12.29 11.36 -20.56
C ALA A 48 -12.89 12.17 -21.72
N GLU A 49 -12.15 12.30 -22.83
CA GLU A 49 -12.57 13.01 -24.04
C GLU A 49 -13.47 12.14 -24.94
N ASP A 50 -13.42 10.81 -24.79
CA ASP A 50 -14.16 9.85 -25.63
C ASP A 50 -15.33 9.24 -24.84
N ARG A 51 -16.48 9.93 -24.86
CA ARG A 51 -17.70 9.49 -24.15
C ARG A 51 -18.19 8.11 -24.60
N GLU A 52 -18.03 7.79 -25.88
CA GLU A 52 -18.39 6.46 -26.40
C GLU A 52 -17.51 5.39 -25.77
N LEU A 53 -16.20 5.62 -25.69
CA LEU A 53 -15.27 4.70 -25.07
C LEU A 53 -15.55 4.50 -23.57
N LEU A 54 -15.89 5.56 -22.83
CA LEU A 54 -16.33 5.46 -21.43
C LEU A 54 -17.63 4.66 -21.27
N ALA A 55 -18.59 4.86 -22.17
CA ALA A 55 -19.83 4.09 -22.16
C ALA A 55 -19.55 2.59 -22.43
N LEU A 56 -18.69 2.28 -23.39
CA LEU A 56 -18.28 0.91 -23.70
C LEU A 56 -17.54 0.25 -22.53
N LEU A 57 -16.65 0.98 -21.83
CA LEU A 57 -15.99 0.50 -20.62
C LEU A 57 -17.00 0.17 -19.51
N ARG A 58 -17.95 1.09 -19.26
CA ARG A 58 -19.03 0.88 -18.28
C ARG A 58 -19.84 -0.36 -18.63
N ASP A 59 -20.29 -0.47 -19.87
CA ASP A 59 -21.13 -1.58 -20.34
C ASP A 59 -20.39 -2.91 -20.33
N ALA A 60 -19.07 -2.92 -20.51
CA ALA A 60 -18.24 -4.10 -20.37
C ALA A 60 -18.00 -4.50 -18.88
N SER A 61 -18.40 -3.66 -17.92
CA SER A 61 -18.10 -3.79 -16.47
C SER A 61 -16.64 -3.55 -16.08
N PHE A 62 -15.98 -2.59 -16.71
CA PHE A 62 -14.76 -2.00 -16.16
C PHE A 62 -15.14 -1.14 -14.96
N THR A 63 -14.83 -1.60 -13.76
CA THR A 63 -15.23 -0.95 -12.51
C THR A 63 -14.26 0.13 -12.07
N TRP A 64 -13.00 0.06 -12.52
CA TRP A 64 -11.97 1.04 -12.21
C TRP A 64 -10.96 1.20 -13.35
N LEU A 65 -10.33 2.38 -13.40
CA LEU A 65 -9.15 2.66 -14.24
C LEU A 65 -7.98 3.07 -13.34
N PHE A 66 -6.77 2.66 -13.71
CA PHE A 66 -5.54 3.27 -13.20
C PHE A 66 -5.04 4.30 -14.22
N ILE A 67 -4.77 5.52 -13.77
CA ILE A 67 -4.28 6.61 -14.61
C ILE A 67 -3.03 7.24 -13.99
N GLY A 68 -1.94 7.28 -14.74
CA GLY A 68 -0.74 8.06 -14.40
C GLY A 68 -1.00 9.56 -14.57
N ILE A 69 -1.39 10.22 -13.48
CA ILE A 69 -1.57 11.67 -13.40
C ILE A 69 -0.21 12.37 -13.31
N GLU A 70 0.74 11.76 -12.59
CA GLU A 70 2.08 12.26 -12.30
C GLU A 70 2.10 13.54 -11.45
N SER A 71 1.74 14.69 -12.01
CA SER A 71 1.75 15.98 -11.31
C SER A 71 0.62 16.89 -11.79
N PRO A 72 0.03 17.72 -10.92
CA PRO A 72 -0.87 18.80 -11.34
C PRO A 72 -0.11 20.02 -11.88
N ASP A 73 1.21 20.10 -11.65
CA ASP A 73 2.04 21.22 -12.10
C ASP A 73 2.40 21.07 -13.58
N ALA A 74 2.09 22.09 -14.38
CA ALA A 74 2.24 22.02 -15.83
C ALA A 74 3.70 21.83 -16.28
N ALA A 75 4.65 22.50 -15.63
CA ALA A 75 6.08 22.39 -15.92
C ALA A 75 6.61 20.97 -15.64
N SER A 76 6.19 20.35 -14.54
CA SER A 76 6.58 18.99 -14.18
C SER A 76 5.95 17.94 -15.12
N LEU A 77 4.71 18.17 -15.58
CA LEU A 77 4.07 17.33 -16.60
C LEU A 77 4.75 17.40 -17.96
N GLU A 78 5.18 18.60 -18.36
CA GLU A 78 5.93 18.81 -19.60
C GLU A 78 7.29 18.10 -19.53
N GLU A 79 8.00 18.23 -18.40
CA GLU A 79 9.23 17.48 -18.13
C GLU A 79 9.03 15.95 -18.19
N ALA A 80 7.89 15.45 -17.67
CA ALA A 80 7.55 14.03 -17.70
C ALA A 80 7.15 13.51 -19.10
N GLY A 81 7.09 14.37 -20.12
CA GLY A 81 6.65 14.00 -21.47
C GLY A 81 5.15 13.66 -21.54
N LYS A 82 4.35 14.13 -20.59
CA LYS A 82 2.89 13.87 -20.49
C LYS A 82 2.06 15.02 -21.06
N ALA A 83 2.46 15.59 -22.19
CA ALA A 83 1.80 16.75 -22.79
C ALA A 83 0.29 16.53 -23.05
N GLN A 84 -0.16 15.28 -23.25
CA GLN A 84 -1.58 14.95 -23.36
C GLN A 84 -2.39 15.29 -22.10
N ASN A 85 -1.79 15.26 -20.91
CA ASN A 85 -2.45 15.60 -19.65
C ASN A 85 -2.67 17.13 -19.51
N LEU A 86 -2.02 17.95 -20.34
CA LEU A 86 -2.18 19.41 -20.36
C LEU A 86 -3.33 19.88 -21.27
N ARG A 87 -3.92 18.99 -22.07
CA ARG A 87 -4.94 19.34 -23.07
C ARG A 87 -6.29 19.73 -22.49
N ALA A 88 -6.58 19.28 -21.28
CA ALA A 88 -7.86 19.49 -20.63
C ALA A 88 -7.68 19.72 -19.13
N ASP A 89 -8.66 20.39 -18.52
CA ASP A 89 -8.74 20.49 -17.07
C ASP A 89 -8.85 19.08 -16.45
N MET A 90 -7.81 18.72 -15.70
CA MET A 90 -7.62 17.38 -15.19
C MET A 90 -8.70 17.00 -14.17
N LEU A 91 -9.18 17.96 -13.37
CA LEU A 91 -10.29 17.74 -12.44
C LEU A 91 -11.60 17.42 -13.20
N THR A 92 -11.86 18.12 -14.30
CA THR A 92 -13.01 17.84 -15.16
C THR A 92 -12.91 16.45 -15.79
N ALA A 93 -11.72 16.04 -16.24
CA ALA A 93 -11.51 14.69 -16.77
C ALA A 93 -11.83 13.60 -15.74
N VAL A 94 -11.33 13.74 -14.50
CA VAL A 94 -11.65 12.82 -13.39
C VAL A 94 -13.15 12.75 -13.13
N ARG A 95 -13.83 13.90 -13.08
CA ARG A 95 -15.28 13.97 -12.86
C ARG A 95 -16.08 13.33 -13.99
N THR A 96 -15.62 13.45 -15.23
CA THR A 96 -16.25 12.80 -16.39
C THR A 96 -16.11 11.28 -16.32
N ILE A 97 -14.97 10.75 -15.86
CA ILE A 97 -14.80 9.30 -15.64
C ILE A 97 -15.79 8.82 -14.56
N TYR A 98 -15.84 9.51 -13.41
CA TYR A 98 -16.77 9.17 -12.33
C TYR A 98 -18.25 9.22 -12.74
N SER A 99 -18.64 10.18 -13.59
CA SER A 99 -20.03 10.28 -14.05
C SER A 99 -20.47 9.06 -14.86
N HIS A 100 -19.52 8.32 -15.45
CA HIS A 100 -19.75 7.06 -16.14
C HIS A 100 -19.71 5.85 -15.20
N GLY A 101 -19.65 6.02 -13.88
CA GLY A 101 -19.74 4.92 -12.91
C GLY A 101 -18.44 4.15 -12.68
N ILE A 102 -17.34 4.65 -13.23
CA ILE A 102 -16.02 4.03 -13.21
C ILE A 102 -15.20 4.70 -12.11
N ASP A 103 -14.64 3.93 -11.18
CA ASP A 103 -13.76 4.44 -10.14
C ASP A 103 -12.35 4.72 -10.68
N LEU A 104 -11.57 5.53 -9.97
CA LEU A 104 -10.26 5.98 -10.42
C LEU A 104 -9.20 5.73 -9.35
N LEU A 105 -8.17 4.99 -9.75
CA LEU A 105 -6.90 4.87 -9.06
C LEU A 105 -5.91 5.72 -9.84
N ALA A 106 -4.97 6.39 -9.16
CA ALA A 106 -4.02 7.23 -9.87
C ALA A 106 -2.61 7.18 -9.29
N GLY A 107 -1.64 7.21 -10.19
CA GLY A 107 -0.23 7.39 -9.88
C GLY A 107 0.14 8.87 -9.88
N PHE A 108 0.90 9.28 -8.86
CA PHE A 108 1.47 10.60 -8.72
C PHE A 108 2.96 10.48 -8.42
N ILE A 109 3.74 11.45 -8.89
CA ILE A 109 5.18 11.49 -8.73
C ILE A 109 5.56 12.86 -8.19
N VAL A 110 6.47 12.88 -7.24
CA VAL A 110 7.14 14.09 -6.74
C VAL A 110 8.65 13.93 -6.88
N GLY A 111 9.35 15.03 -7.14
CA GLY A 111 10.81 15.08 -7.29
C GLY A 111 11.27 15.39 -8.71
N PHE A 112 10.39 15.88 -9.60
CA PHE A 112 10.80 16.41 -10.90
C PHE A 112 11.74 17.62 -10.73
N ASP A 113 12.54 17.94 -11.75
CA ASP A 113 13.46 19.08 -11.68
C ASP A 113 12.73 20.42 -11.54
N ASN A 114 11.47 20.49 -11.97
CA ASN A 114 10.60 21.66 -11.79
C ASN A 114 9.79 21.68 -10.49
N ASP A 115 9.77 20.59 -9.72
CA ASP A 115 8.99 20.56 -8.48
C ASP A 115 9.63 21.47 -7.43
N THR A 116 8.82 22.29 -6.78
CA THR A 116 9.25 23.18 -5.69
C THR A 116 8.59 22.76 -4.37
N ARG A 117 8.83 23.51 -3.29
CA ARG A 117 8.11 23.28 -2.03
C ARG A 117 6.60 23.48 -2.15
N ASP A 118 6.15 24.30 -3.10
CA ASP A 118 4.72 24.54 -3.31
C ASP A 118 4.03 23.38 -4.06
N SER A 119 4.80 22.59 -4.83
CA SER A 119 4.29 21.42 -5.56
C SER A 119 3.62 20.39 -4.64
N PHE A 120 4.08 20.23 -3.40
CA PHE A 120 3.45 19.35 -2.42
C PHE A 120 2.03 19.82 -2.06
N GLU A 121 1.81 21.14 -1.94
CA GLU A 121 0.50 21.70 -1.65
C GLU A 121 -0.43 21.59 -2.88
N HIS A 122 0.11 21.81 -4.08
CA HIS A 122 -0.66 21.61 -5.31
C HIS A 122 -1.11 20.15 -5.47
N GLN A 123 -0.21 19.18 -5.22
CA GLN A 123 -0.54 17.75 -5.18
C GLN A 123 -1.64 17.45 -4.14
N TYR A 124 -1.48 17.94 -2.91
CA TYR A 124 -2.48 17.74 -1.85
C TYR A 124 -3.86 18.27 -2.26
N ARG A 125 -3.92 19.50 -2.77
CA ARG A 125 -5.18 20.15 -3.19
C ARG A 125 -5.83 19.40 -4.34
N PHE A 126 -5.05 19.00 -5.35
CA PHE A 126 -5.57 18.26 -6.50
C PHE A 126 -6.12 16.89 -6.08
N ILE A 127 -5.35 16.10 -5.34
CA ILE A 127 -5.77 14.77 -4.86
C ILE A 127 -7.03 14.90 -3.97
N THR A 128 -7.07 15.92 -3.11
CA THR A 128 -8.22 16.16 -2.23
C THR A 128 -9.47 16.54 -3.03
N ALA A 129 -9.35 17.51 -3.96
CA ALA A 129 -10.46 18.00 -4.76
C ALA A 129 -10.97 17.00 -5.82
N SER A 130 -10.08 16.13 -6.32
CA SER A 130 -10.42 15.06 -7.26
C SER A 130 -11.13 13.88 -6.59
N GLY A 131 -11.05 13.75 -5.26
CA GLY A 131 -11.68 12.64 -4.53
C GLY A 131 -11.04 11.27 -4.75
N ILE A 132 -9.87 11.21 -5.40
CA ILE A 132 -9.14 9.96 -5.64
C ILE A 132 -8.69 9.39 -4.30
N GLN A 133 -9.15 8.19 -3.97
CA GLN A 133 -8.79 7.53 -2.70
C GLN A 133 -7.47 6.81 -2.78
N VAL A 134 -7.29 6.03 -3.85
CA VAL A 134 -6.06 5.29 -4.12
C VAL A 134 -5.14 6.19 -4.95
N ALA A 135 -4.59 7.20 -4.27
CA ALA A 135 -3.56 8.08 -4.81
C ALA A 135 -2.18 7.53 -4.44
N MET A 136 -1.54 6.85 -5.39
CA MET A 136 -0.21 6.28 -5.23
C MET A 136 0.83 7.36 -5.51
N VAL A 137 1.20 8.11 -4.48
CA VAL A 137 2.24 9.15 -4.56
C VAL A 137 3.61 8.52 -4.33
N GLY A 138 4.48 8.54 -5.32
CA GLY A 138 5.87 8.07 -5.23
C GLY A 138 6.88 9.20 -5.41
N LEU A 139 8.14 8.93 -5.03
CA LEU A 139 9.27 9.78 -5.38
C LEU A 139 9.85 9.36 -6.73
N LEU A 140 10.13 10.34 -7.59
CA LEU A 140 10.75 10.11 -8.89
C LEU A 140 12.08 9.40 -8.67
N SER A 141 12.32 8.30 -9.38
CA SER A 141 13.59 7.58 -9.36
C SER A 141 14.11 7.43 -10.78
N ALA A 142 15.39 7.70 -10.99
CA ALA A 142 16.05 7.56 -12.27
C ALA A 142 16.45 6.09 -12.48
N LEU A 143 15.70 5.34 -13.28
CA LEU A 143 16.02 3.93 -13.51
C LEU A 143 17.22 3.79 -14.47
N PRO A 144 18.16 2.86 -14.23
CA PRO A 144 19.27 2.63 -15.14
C PRO A 144 18.82 2.39 -16.58
N ARG A 145 19.54 2.98 -17.55
CA ARG A 145 19.24 2.93 -19.00
C ARG A 145 18.00 3.73 -19.43
N THR A 146 17.51 4.66 -18.60
CA THR A 146 16.51 5.64 -19.02
C THR A 146 17.16 6.96 -19.43
N PRO A 147 16.52 7.76 -20.31
CA PRO A 147 17.01 9.09 -20.67
C PRO A 147 17.23 9.99 -19.44
N LEU A 148 16.37 9.88 -18.42
CA LEU A 148 16.51 10.60 -17.17
C LEU A 148 17.79 10.21 -16.43
N TYR A 149 18.09 8.91 -16.32
CA TYR A 149 19.31 8.43 -15.67
C TYR A 149 20.57 8.90 -16.41
N GLU A 150 20.62 8.76 -17.73
CA GLU A 150 21.75 9.21 -18.54
C GLU A 150 21.97 10.72 -18.44
N ARG A 151 20.89 11.51 -18.38
CA ARG A 151 20.95 12.95 -18.13
C ARG A 151 21.54 13.25 -16.76
N LEU A 152 20.98 12.68 -15.69
CA LEU A 152 21.41 12.93 -14.32
C LEU A 152 22.83 12.42 -14.05
N GLN A 153 23.26 11.37 -14.74
CA GLN A 153 24.65 10.89 -14.70
C GLN A 153 25.60 11.92 -15.28
N ARG A 154 25.29 12.48 -16.46
CA ARG A 154 26.08 13.55 -17.08
C ARG A 154 26.10 14.83 -16.25
N GLU A 155 25.01 15.11 -15.55
CA GLU A 155 24.90 16.26 -14.61
C GLU A 155 25.59 16.00 -13.26
N GLY A 156 26.09 14.79 -12.99
CA GLY A 156 26.72 14.45 -11.71
C GLY A 156 25.75 14.44 -10.52
N ARG A 157 24.45 14.29 -10.77
CA ARG A 157 23.38 14.38 -9.75
C ARG A 157 22.91 13.03 -9.21
N LEU A 158 23.36 11.92 -9.79
CA LEU A 158 23.05 10.57 -9.30
C LEU A 158 23.75 10.29 -7.97
N LEU A 159 23.01 9.68 -7.04
CA LEU A 159 23.53 9.23 -5.76
C LEU A 159 24.13 7.81 -5.91
N PRO A 160 25.44 7.61 -5.65
CA PRO A 160 26.11 6.33 -5.89
C PRO A 160 25.54 5.15 -5.08
N GLU A 161 24.92 5.44 -3.94
CA GLU A 161 24.48 4.46 -2.95
C GLU A 161 23.09 3.85 -3.23
N THR A 162 22.34 4.39 -4.20
CA THR A 162 20.94 4.01 -4.48
C THR A 162 20.77 3.58 -5.94
N ARG A 163 21.25 2.38 -6.27
CA ARG A 163 21.15 1.82 -7.64
C ARG A 163 19.80 1.18 -7.97
N GLU A 164 19.01 0.84 -6.95
CA GLU A 164 17.69 0.20 -7.10
C GLU A 164 16.60 1.24 -6.86
N GLY A 165 15.74 1.46 -7.87
CA GLY A 165 14.54 2.28 -7.71
C GLY A 165 13.47 1.47 -6.98
N ASP A 166 12.96 2.00 -5.86
CA ASP A 166 11.86 1.41 -5.10
C ASP A 166 10.83 2.51 -4.82
N ASN A 167 9.67 2.42 -5.48
CA ASN A 167 8.58 3.38 -5.36
C ASN A 167 7.87 3.34 -3.99
N THR A 168 8.22 2.37 -3.13
CA THR A 168 7.67 2.21 -1.79
C THR A 168 8.57 2.77 -0.69
N ARG A 169 9.77 3.26 -1.03
CA ARG A 169 10.73 3.80 -0.06
C ARG A 169 10.69 5.31 0.04
N VAL A 170 11.11 5.80 1.21
CA VAL A 170 11.34 7.23 1.46
C VAL A 170 12.73 7.60 0.94
N GLY A 171 12.82 7.83 -0.36
CA GLY A 171 14.04 8.32 -0.98
C GLY A 171 14.00 8.27 -2.50
N THR A 172 14.97 8.95 -3.10
CA THR A 172 15.26 8.89 -4.53
C THR A 172 16.75 8.61 -4.73
N ASN A 173 17.17 8.39 -5.97
CA ASN A 173 18.54 8.14 -6.35
C ASN A 173 19.26 9.32 -7.02
N PHE A 174 18.73 10.53 -6.89
CA PHE A 174 19.41 11.73 -7.37
C PHE A 174 19.12 12.96 -6.49
N ILE A 175 19.92 14.01 -6.67
CA ILE A 175 19.77 15.29 -5.96
C ILE A 175 18.74 16.14 -6.71
N PRO A 176 17.60 16.55 -6.10
CA PRO A 176 16.61 17.41 -6.74
C PRO A 176 17.19 18.79 -7.09
N ARG A 177 16.61 19.48 -8.08
CA ARG A 177 17.18 20.75 -8.59
C ARG A 177 16.73 21.98 -7.80
N GLN A 178 15.46 22.05 -7.43
CA GLN A 178 14.83 23.24 -6.84
C GLN A 178 14.69 23.16 -5.31
N MET A 179 15.09 22.05 -4.69
CA MET A 179 15.03 21.86 -3.24
C MET A 179 16.12 20.89 -2.77
N SER A 180 16.47 20.98 -1.49
CA SER A 180 17.36 19.99 -0.87
C SER A 180 16.67 18.63 -0.78
N TYR A 181 17.47 17.55 -0.77
CA TYR A 181 16.99 16.19 -0.60
C TYR A 181 16.12 16.02 0.67
N ASP A 182 16.58 16.58 1.80
CA ASP A 182 15.85 16.53 3.07
C ASP A 182 14.52 17.28 3.03
N ALA A 183 14.47 18.42 2.33
CA ALA A 183 13.23 19.17 2.15
C ALA A 183 12.22 18.37 1.31
N MET A 184 12.69 17.68 0.26
CA MET A 184 11.85 16.80 -0.56
C MET A 184 11.29 15.63 0.26
N VAL A 185 12.14 14.92 1.00
CA VAL A 185 11.74 13.80 1.86
C VAL A 185 10.74 14.24 2.93
N THR A 186 10.97 15.39 3.55
CA THR A 186 10.07 15.97 4.56
C THR A 186 8.72 16.32 3.95
N GLY A 187 8.71 17.03 2.81
CA GLY A 187 7.49 17.39 2.09
C GLY A 187 6.69 16.17 1.64
N TYR A 188 7.36 15.14 1.14
CA TYR A 188 6.75 13.88 0.72
C TYR A 188 6.09 13.14 1.88
N THR A 189 6.79 13.04 3.01
CA THR A 189 6.26 12.39 4.21
C THR A 189 5.05 13.17 4.75
N GLU A 190 5.12 14.50 4.78
CA GLU A 190 4.02 15.34 5.24
C GLU A 190 2.79 15.27 4.32
N LEU A 191 3.01 15.23 3.00
CA LEU A 191 1.94 15.01 2.02
C LEU A 191 1.19 13.70 2.32
N TRP A 192 1.91 12.60 2.55
CA TRP A 192 1.31 11.33 2.94
C TRP A 192 0.54 11.40 4.27
N ARG A 193 1.08 12.07 5.30
CA ARG A 193 0.37 12.28 6.58
C ARG A 193 -0.94 13.03 6.38
N ARG A 194 -0.91 14.11 5.59
CA ARG A 194 -2.09 14.93 5.32
C ARG A 194 -3.14 14.17 4.51
N LEU A 195 -2.74 13.47 3.45
CA LEU A 195 -3.65 12.66 2.63
C LEU A 195 -4.27 11.50 3.44
N THR A 196 -3.52 10.89 4.34
CA THR A 196 -4.01 9.72 5.07
C THR A 196 -4.74 10.06 6.36
N CYS A 197 -4.88 11.33 6.75
CA CYS A 197 -5.65 11.69 7.93
C CYS A 197 -7.16 11.51 7.71
N ASP A 198 -7.90 11.13 8.75
CA ASP A 198 -9.33 10.81 8.69
C ASP A 198 -10.19 11.95 8.07
N ALA A 199 -9.77 13.21 8.28
CA ALA A 199 -10.43 14.38 7.70
C ALA A 199 -10.30 14.43 6.17
N SER A 200 -9.08 14.28 5.65
CA SER A 200 -8.80 14.27 4.20
C SER A 200 -9.44 13.06 3.52
N ILE A 201 -9.45 11.89 4.19
CA ILE A 201 -10.17 10.70 3.70
C ILE A 201 -11.65 11.04 3.50
N SER A 202 -12.30 11.60 4.53
CA SER A 202 -13.71 11.98 4.46
C SER A 202 -14.00 13.02 3.37
N GLU A 203 -13.16 14.06 3.28
CA GLU A 203 -13.28 15.10 2.26
C GLU A 203 -13.22 14.54 0.84
N ARG A 204 -12.24 13.67 0.58
CA ARG A 204 -12.11 13.01 -0.73
C ARG A 204 -13.29 12.10 -1.04
N ILE A 205 -13.83 11.37 -0.05
CA ILE A 205 -14.99 10.50 -0.27
C ILE A 205 -16.17 11.35 -0.72
N LEU A 206 -16.43 12.48 -0.04
CA LEU A 206 -17.51 13.39 -0.42
C LEU A 206 -17.27 14.03 -1.80
N ALA A 207 -16.03 14.37 -2.12
CA ALA A 207 -15.68 14.88 -3.46
C ALA A 207 -15.95 13.83 -4.55
N LYS A 208 -15.61 12.56 -4.31
CA LYS A 208 -15.86 11.44 -5.23
C LYS A 208 -17.35 11.17 -5.40
N THR A 209 -18.09 10.96 -4.30
CA THR A 209 -19.50 10.54 -4.34
C THR A 209 -20.45 11.61 -4.92
N ARG A 210 -20.00 12.87 -4.98
CA ARG A 210 -20.70 13.93 -5.73
C ARG A 210 -20.87 13.60 -7.21
N TYR A 211 -19.86 12.96 -7.82
CA TYR A 211 -19.81 12.65 -9.26
C TYR A 211 -19.99 11.15 -9.55
N LEU A 212 -19.45 10.26 -8.71
CA LEU A 212 -19.60 8.81 -8.83
C LEU A 212 -20.87 8.32 -8.12
N ARG A 213 -22.05 8.65 -8.67
CA ARG A 213 -23.34 8.35 -8.02
C ARG A 213 -23.87 6.93 -8.27
N ARG A 214 -23.43 6.30 -9.36
CA ARG A 214 -23.86 4.96 -9.81
C ARG A 214 -22.64 4.10 -10.14
N PRO A 215 -21.80 3.77 -9.14
CA PRO A 215 -20.67 2.87 -9.32
C PRO A 215 -21.13 1.49 -9.77
N ILE A 216 -20.28 0.82 -10.54
CA ILE A 216 -20.54 -0.52 -11.05
C ILE A 216 -20.24 -1.53 -9.94
N TYR A 217 -21.28 -2.08 -9.32
CA TYR A 217 -21.14 -3.19 -8.37
C TYR A 217 -21.59 -4.50 -9.01
N VAL A 218 -20.70 -5.50 -8.97
CA VAL A 218 -21.05 -6.89 -9.21
C VAL A 218 -20.56 -7.66 -7.99
N SER A 219 -21.44 -7.83 -7.01
CA SER A 219 -21.06 -8.50 -5.77
C SER A 219 -21.36 -9.99 -5.88
N GLY A 220 -20.30 -10.78 -5.96
CA GLY A 220 -20.39 -12.24 -5.96
C GLY A 220 -20.34 -12.89 -4.57
N GLU A 221 -20.11 -12.09 -3.52
CA GLU A 221 -19.91 -12.53 -2.13
C GLU A 221 -21.23 -12.77 -1.42
N SER A 222 -21.28 -13.80 -0.57
CA SER A 222 -22.42 -14.13 0.28
C SER A 222 -22.66 -13.09 1.38
N LEU A 223 -23.86 -13.05 1.95
CA LEU A 223 -24.21 -12.09 3.01
C LEU A 223 -23.33 -12.25 4.26
N SER A 224 -22.98 -13.48 4.63
CA SER A 224 -22.14 -13.77 5.80
C SER A 224 -20.72 -13.25 5.63
N GLU A 225 -20.13 -13.38 4.44
CA GLU A 225 -18.80 -12.83 4.13
C GLU A 225 -18.80 -11.30 4.24
N ARG A 226 -19.84 -10.64 3.73
CA ARG A 226 -19.96 -9.18 3.83
C ARG A 226 -20.10 -8.72 5.27
N LEU A 227 -20.92 -9.40 6.07
CA LEU A 227 -21.10 -9.09 7.49
C LEU A 227 -19.78 -9.29 8.26
N ALA A 228 -19.03 -10.35 7.95
CA ALA A 228 -17.72 -10.59 8.55
C ALA A 228 -16.69 -9.51 8.19
N LEU A 229 -16.64 -9.09 6.92
CA LEU A 229 -15.78 -7.99 6.46
C LEU A 229 -16.16 -6.67 7.11
N LEU A 230 -17.47 -6.38 7.19
CA LEU A 230 -17.98 -5.18 7.85
C LEU A 230 -17.65 -5.17 9.34
N ALA A 231 -17.85 -6.29 10.04
CA ALA A 231 -17.50 -6.41 11.46
C ALA A 231 -16.00 -6.19 11.70
N ARG A 232 -15.14 -6.75 10.83
CA ARG A 232 -13.68 -6.50 10.89
C ARG A 232 -13.35 -5.03 10.65
N PHE A 233 -13.98 -4.39 9.68
CA PHE A 233 -13.80 -2.96 9.42
C PHE A 233 -14.24 -2.09 10.61
N VAL A 234 -15.38 -2.39 11.23
CA VAL A 234 -15.86 -1.66 12.41
C VAL A 234 -14.91 -1.86 13.59
N LEU A 235 -14.54 -3.10 13.91
CA LEU A 235 -13.71 -3.43 15.07
C LEU A 235 -12.26 -2.95 14.93
N HIS A 236 -11.64 -3.20 13.79
CA HIS A 236 -10.20 -2.93 13.58
C HIS A 236 -9.92 -1.64 12.81
N GLY A 237 -10.89 -1.12 12.05
CA GLY A 237 -10.76 0.13 11.31
C GLY A 237 -11.31 1.32 12.10
N LEU A 238 -12.61 1.31 12.40
CA LEU A 238 -13.30 2.47 13.00
C LEU A 238 -13.03 2.62 14.50
N LEU A 239 -13.28 1.59 15.31
CA LEU A 239 -13.08 1.65 16.77
C LEU A 239 -11.62 1.95 17.14
N ALA A 240 -10.67 1.37 16.40
CA ALA A 240 -9.23 1.60 16.61
C ALA A 240 -8.81 3.07 16.40
N GLY A 241 -9.54 3.84 15.59
CA GLY A 241 -9.25 5.26 15.34
C GLY A 241 -9.89 6.25 16.31
N GLY A 242 -10.69 5.77 17.27
CA GLY A 242 -11.34 6.60 18.29
C GLY A 242 -12.45 7.53 17.76
N PRO A 243 -12.97 8.44 18.61
CA PRO A 243 -14.16 9.25 18.31
C PRO A 243 -14.02 10.14 17.08
N ARG A 244 -12.82 10.66 16.81
CA ARG A 244 -12.54 11.51 15.64
C ARG A 244 -12.76 10.75 14.33
N ARG A 245 -12.32 9.49 14.25
CA ARG A 245 -12.56 8.63 13.09
C ARG A 245 -14.04 8.37 12.87
N TRP A 246 -14.77 8.07 13.94
CA TRP A 246 -16.21 7.88 13.89
C TRP A 246 -16.94 9.11 13.36
N PHE A 247 -16.54 10.31 13.80
CA PHE A 247 -17.11 11.55 13.28
C PHE A 247 -16.92 11.68 11.76
N TYR A 248 -15.70 11.50 11.25
CA TYR A 248 -15.43 11.62 9.81
C TYR A 248 -16.03 10.49 8.98
N PHE A 249 -16.07 9.27 9.51
CA PHE A 249 -16.77 8.16 8.87
C PHE A 249 -18.26 8.49 8.72
N SER A 250 -18.92 8.88 9.81
CA SER A 250 -20.33 9.28 9.81
C SER A 250 -20.59 10.46 8.88
N ARG A 251 -19.71 11.48 8.87
CA ARG A 251 -19.79 12.60 7.92
C ARG A 251 -19.74 12.13 6.46
N SER A 252 -18.85 11.19 6.14
CA SER A 252 -18.72 10.65 4.78
C SER A 252 -19.95 9.85 4.37
N PHE A 253 -20.50 9.07 5.31
CA PHE A 253 -21.66 8.23 5.09
C PHE A 253 -22.94 9.05 4.91
N LEU A 254 -23.19 10.01 5.81
CA LEU A 254 -24.36 10.88 5.79
C LEU A 254 -24.30 11.95 4.69
N GLY A 255 -23.09 12.39 4.31
CA GLY A 255 -22.89 13.36 3.23
C GLY A 255 -22.89 12.74 1.83
N SER A 256 -22.95 11.40 1.72
CA SER A 256 -22.98 10.70 0.44
C SER A 256 -24.38 10.15 0.14
N PRO A 257 -24.80 10.09 -1.14
CA PRO A 257 -26.07 9.46 -1.51
C PRO A 257 -26.16 8.00 -1.05
N PRO A 258 -27.35 7.48 -0.69
CA PRO A 258 -27.51 6.07 -0.29
C PRO A 258 -27.03 5.05 -1.33
N THR A 259 -27.09 5.42 -2.62
CA THR A 259 -26.60 4.56 -3.73
C THR A 259 -25.09 4.32 -3.70
N THR A 260 -24.32 5.13 -2.95
CA THR A 260 -22.86 5.03 -2.88
C THR A 260 -22.36 4.54 -1.51
N TRP A 261 -23.21 4.13 -0.59
CA TRP A 261 -22.77 3.72 0.76
C TRP A 261 -21.80 2.53 0.76
N ALA A 262 -21.97 1.56 -0.15
CA ALA A 262 -21.01 0.47 -0.30
C ALA A 262 -19.62 0.97 -0.75
N LEU A 263 -19.58 1.93 -1.69
CA LEU A 263 -18.36 2.61 -2.13
C LEU A 263 -17.72 3.38 -0.97
N VAL A 264 -18.51 4.10 -0.16
CA VAL A 264 -17.98 4.83 1.02
C VAL A 264 -17.26 3.87 1.97
N VAL A 265 -17.86 2.71 2.27
CA VAL A 265 -17.21 1.70 3.12
C VAL A 265 -15.94 1.16 2.46
N ASN A 266 -16.00 0.82 1.17
CA ASN A 266 -14.84 0.33 0.42
C ASN A 266 -13.69 1.37 0.41
N ASP A 267 -14.00 2.62 0.14
CA ASP A 267 -13.06 3.74 0.11
C ASP A 267 -12.41 3.97 1.48
N TRP A 268 -13.17 3.87 2.58
CA TRP A 268 -12.60 3.91 3.93
C TRP A 268 -11.67 2.72 4.19
N VAL A 269 -12.04 1.50 3.79
CA VAL A 269 -11.17 0.32 3.92
C VAL A 269 -9.86 0.52 3.16
N CYS A 270 -9.94 0.96 1.90
CA CYS A 270 -8.76 1.27 1.08
C CYS A 270 -7.90 2.38 1.71
N ALA A 271 -8.53 3.48 2.14
CA ALA A 271 -7.82 4.62 2.72
C ALA A 271 -7.13 4.29 4.05
N LEU A 272 -7.76 3.49 4.92
CA LEU A 272 -7.12 3.01 6.15
C LEU A 272 -5.97 2.04 5.85
N SER A 273 -6.08 1.22 4.80
CA SER A 273 -4.99 0.36 4.36
C SER A 273 -3.79 1.19 3.89
N MET A 274 -4.03 2.26 3.14
CA MET A 274 -3.00 3.22 2.72
C MET A 274 -2.43 4.00 3.90
N GLN A 275 -3.25 4.41 4.88
CA GLN A 275 -2.79 5.05 6.12
C GLN A 275 -1.83 4.12 6.87
N HIS A 276 -2.18 2.85 7.05
CA HIS A 276 -1.29 1.88 7.70
C HIS A 276 0.00 1.66 6.91
N PHE A 277 -0.06 1.60 5.58
CA PHE A 277 1.15 1.55 4.75
C PHE A 277 2.02 2.79 4.95
N ALA A 278 1.46 3.99 4.80
CA ALA A 278 2.19 5.24 4.92
C ALA A 278 2.77 5.44 6.33
N MET A 279 2.03 5.12 7.38
CA MET A 279 2.53 5.21 8.76
C MET A 279 3.72 4.30 9.01
N ARG A 280 3.70 3.08 8.45
CA ARG A 280 4.74 2.08 8.66
C ARG A 280 5.99 2.32 7.82
N HIS A 281 5.83 2.62 6.54
CA HIS A 281 6.94 2.67 5.59
C HIS A 281 7.45 4.07 5.34
N LEU A 282 6.58 5.08 5.46
CA LEU A 282 6.90 6.44 5.03
C LEU A 282 7.07 7.42 6.20
N CYS A 283 6.21 7.31 7.21
CA CYS A 283 6.16 8.26 8.32
C CYS A 283 6.85 7.77 9.59
N ALA A 284 7.22 6.50 9.65
CA ALA A 284 7.98 5.94 10.76
C ALA A 284 9.36 6.59 10.80
N SER A 285 9.63 7.37 11.85
CA SER A 285 10.97 7.89 12.09
C SER A 285 11.91 6.73 12.40
N ALA A 286 13.07 6.67 11.73
CA ALA A 286 14.10 5.69 12.02
C ALA A 286 14.51 5.70 13.51
N ALA A 287 14.46 6.85 14.18
CA ALA A 287 14.72 6.96 15.61
C ALA A 287 13.62 6.30 16.46
N ASN A 288 12.35 6.49 16.10
CA ASN A 288 11.22 5.84 16.78
C ASN A 288 11.23 4.32 16.55
N GLU A 289 11.50 3.89 15.32
CA GLU A 289 11.64 2.46 15.00
C GLU A 289 12.76 1.82 15.83
N ARG A 290 13.94 2.43 15.86
CA ARG A 290 15.07 1.99 16.70
C ARG A 290 14.69 1.91 18.17
N SER A 291 14.02 2.93 18.70
CA SER A 291 13.57 2.97 20.10
C SER A 291 12.57 1.84 20.40
N MET A 292 11.59 1.61 19.53
CA MET A 292 10.61 0.53 19.70
C MET A 292 11.25 -0.87 19.60
N ALA A 293 12.17 -1.05 18.67
CA ALA A 293 12.87 -2.30 18.49
C ALA A 293 13.81 -2.59 19.67
N GLN A 294 14.53 -1.57 20.15
CA GLN A 294 15.36 -1.65 21.35
C GLN A 294 14.52 -1.98 22.59
N ALA A 295 13.40 -1.29 22.80
CA ALA A 295 12.49 -1.58 23.92
C ALA A 295 11.85 -2.98 23.83
N THR A 296 11.76 -3.56 22.63
CA THR A 296 11.31 -4.95 22.44
C THR A 296 12.44 -5.94 22.73
N LEU A 297 13.66 -5.63 22.30
CA LEU A 297 14.86 -6.40 22.62
C LEU A 297 15.09 -6.46 24.14
N ASP A 298 15.04 -5.31 24.82
CA ASP A 298 15.27 -5.21 26.25
C ASP A 298 14.21 -6.01 27.04
N PHE A 299 12.95 -5.95 26.60
CA PHE A 299 11.88 -6.76 27.16
C PHE A 299 12.17 -8.27 27.02
N ILE A 300 12.63 -8.71 25.85
CA ILE A 300 12.98 -10.13 25.60
C ILE A 300 14.18 -10.52 26.47
N ARG A 301 15.22 -9.68 26.53
CA ARG A 301 16.43 -9.93 27.34
C ARG A 301 16.14 -10.01 28.82
N GLN A 302 15.27 -9.17 29.36
CA GLN A 302 14.83 -9.25 30.75
C GLN A 302 14.21 -10.61 31.10
N GLN A 303 13.59 -11.29 30.12
CA GLN A 303 13.06 -12.64 30.33
C GLN A 303 14.16 -13.73 30.30
N CYS A 304 15.35 -13.39 29.81
CA CYS A 304 16.54 -14.24 29.66
C CYS A 304 17.56 -14.12 30.81
N ASP A 305 17.42 -13.15 31.72
CA ASP A 305 18.46 -12.75 32.69
C ASP A 305 18.84 -13.80 33.76
N THR A 306 18.25 -15.00 33.74
CA THR A 306 18.76 -16.12 34.55
C THR A 306 19.80 -16.90 33.74
N GLY A 307 20.97 -17.22 34.31
CA GLY A 307 22.09 -17.84 33.57
C GLY A 307 21.76 -19.15 32.82
N LEU A 308 20.73 -19.89 33.26
CA LEU A 308 20.18 -21.06 32.54
C LEU A 308 19.40 -20.68 31.27
N ARG A 309 18.76 -19.50 31.22
CA ARG A 309 17.98 -19.02 30.08
C ARG A 309 18.82 -18.32 29.01
N GLN A 310 19.97 -17.73 29.38
CA GLN A 310 20.89 -17.16 28.39
C GLN A 310 21.42 -18.21 27.39
N ARG A 311 21.52 -19.48 27.81
CA ARG A 311 21.90 -20.60 26.93
C ARG A 311 20.75 -21.17 26.10
N THR A 312 19.50 -20.80 26.40
CA THR A 312 18.31 -21.31 25.70
C THR A 312 17.64 -20.28 24.80
N LEU A 313 17.86 -18.99 25.03
CA LEU A 313 17.25 -17.90 24.28
C LEU A 313 18.24 -16.75 24.11
N GLU A 314 18.49 -16.36 22.86
CA GLU A 314 19.29 -15.20 22.50
C GLU A 314 18.45 -14.24 21.68
N ALA A 315 18.63 -12.94 21.92
CA ALA A 315 18.03 -11.90 21.10
C ALA A 315 19.05 -10.80 20.82
N SER A 316 19.08 -10.35 19.57
CA SER A 316 19.94 -9.26 19.10
C SER A 316 19.20 -8.37 18.12
N LEU A 317 19.67 -7.13 18.01
CA LEU A 317 19.14 -6.14 17.09
C LEU A 317 20.27 -5.75 16.12
N HIS A 318 20.02 -5.91 14.83
CA HIS A 318 20.93 -5.48 13.78
C HIS A 318 20.36 -4.21 13.14
N LEU A 319 21.22 -3.20 13.02
CA LEU A 319 20.89 -1.92 12.41
C LEU A 319 21.64 -1.86 11.08
N GLY A 320 20.93 -2.13 9.99
CA GLY A 320 21.48 -2.12 8.64
C GLY A 320 21.01 -0.93 7.81
N LYS A 321 21.62 -0.75 6.62
CA LYS A 321 21.13 0.22 5.62
C LYS A 321 19.71 -0.09 5.14
N GLN A 322 19.29 -1.36 5.19
CA GLN A 322 17.94 -1.80 4.80
C GLN A 322 16.89 -1.70 5.93
N GLY A 323 17.25 -1.16 7.10
CA GLY A 323 16.35 -0.97 8.22
C GLY A 323 16.74 -1.77 9.46
N THR A 324 15.79 -1.85 10.39
CA THR A 324 15.98 -2.52 11.68
C THR A 324 15.62 -4.00 11.58
N GLN A 325 16.49 -4.90 12.04
CA GLN A 325 16.23 -6.34 12.07
C GLN A 325 16.36 -6.87 13.50
N LEU A 326 15.26 -7.44 14.02
CA LEU A 326 15.26 -8.17 15.29
C LEU A 326 15.53 -9.64 15.03
N ILE A 327 16.56 -10.20 15.66
CA ILE A 327 16.90 -11.62 15.57
C ILE A 327 16.64 -12.28 16.93
N ILE A 328 15.86 -13.36 16.92
CA ILE A 328 15.56 -14.16 18.11
C ILE A 328 15.95 -15.61 17.81
N THR A 329 16.83 -16.17 18.63
CA THR A 329 17.29 -17.56 18.52
C THR A 329 16.87 -18.35 19.74
N ILE A 330 16.11 -19.43 19.52
CA ILE A 330 15.65 -20.36 20.54
C ILE A 330 16.48 -21.65 20.43
N ARG A 331 17.32 -21.91 21.44
CA ARG A 331 18.24 -23.06 21.52
C ARG A 331 17.83 -24.12 22.56
N GLY A 332 16.72 -23.91 23.26
CA GLY A 332 16.24 -24.87 24.27
C GLY A 332 14.89 -24.47 24.82
N ALA A 333 14.53 -25.06 25.96
CA ALA A 333 13.21 -24.87 26.54
C ALA A 333 12.96 -23.41 26.97
N VAL A 334 11.80 -22.87 26.57
CA VAL A 334 11.32 -21.53 26.89
C VAL A 334 9.89 -21.60 27.40
N ASP A 335 9.63 -20.91 28.51
CA ASP A 335 8.33 -20.96 29.18
C ASP A 335 7.16 -20.48 28.27
N LYS A 336 5.99 -21.09 28.44
CA LYS A 336 4.74 -20.70 27.78
C LYS A 336 4.45 -19.20 27.94
N SER A 337 4.71 -18.64 29.12
CA SER A 337 4.44 -17.23 29.39
C SER A 337 5.30 -16.29 28.52
N PHE A 338 6.52 -16.73 28.19
CA PHE A 338 7.39 -16.02 27.24
C PHE A 338 6.74 -15.97 25.86
N PHE A 339 6.34 -17.11 25.27
CA PHE A 339 5.74 -17.12 23.92
C PHE A 339 4.52 -16.20 23.82
N ILE A 340 3.67 -16.16 24.86
CA ILE A 340 2.49 -15.29 24.87
C ILE A 340 2.91 -13.80 24.91
N ARG A 341 3.81 -13.42 25.82
CA ARG A 341 4.21 -12.03 26.02
C ARG A 341 5.10 -11.51 24.89
N ALA A 342 6.13 -12.28 24.51
CA ALA A 342 7.05 -11.94 23.44
C ALA A 342 6.30 -11.80 22.11
N THR A 343 5.42 -12.74 21.75
CA THR A 343 4.65 -12.64 20.50
C THR A 343 3.80 -11.37 20.45
N ARG A 344 3.12 -11.00 21.55
CA ARG A 344 2.34 -9.75 21.60
C ARG A 344 3.20 -8.51 21.41
N ARG A 345 4.39 -8.50 22.01
CA ARG A 345 5.33 -7.37 21.89
C ARG A 345 5.89 -7.26 20.47
N ILE A 346 6.25 -8.40 19.87
CA ILE A 346 6.73 -8.52 18.50
C ILE A 346 5.65 -8.10 17.50
N GLU A 347 4.40 -8.56 17.66
CA GLU A 347 3.29 -8.12 16.80
C GLU A 347 3.13 -6.60 16.84
N LYS A 348 3.19 -5.99 18.02
CA LYS A 348 3.11 -4.53 18.15
C LYS A 348 4.28 -3.82 17.46
N LEU A 349 5.50 -4.38 17.55
CA LEU A 349 6.67 -3.86 16.85
C LEU A 349 6.47 -3.93 15.32
N LEU A 350 6.07 -5.09 14.81
CA LEU A 350 5.85 -5.31 13.37
C LEU A 350 4.66 -4.49 12.85
N GLU A 351 3.62 -4.28 13.66
CA GLU A 351 2.45 -3.48 13.30
C GLU A 351 2.78 -1.98 13.18
N CYS A 352 3.67 -1.48 14.03
CA CYS A 352 3.97 -0.04 14.12
C CYS A 352 5.29 0.40 13.48
N SER A 353 6.03 -0.50 12.84
CA SER A 353 7.32 -0.18 12.23
C SER A 353 7.62 -1.03 10.99
N ALA A 354 8.66 -0.66 10.25
CA ALA A 354 9.17 -1.46 9.12
C ALA A 354 10.14 -2.57 9.57
N THR A 355 10.38 -2.73 10.88
CA THR A 355 11.28 -3.75 11.43
C THR A 355 11.00 -5.14 10.87
N THR A 356 12.05 -5.89 10.56
CA THR A 356 11.99 -7.30 10.16
C THR A 356 12.34 -8.22 11.34
N LEU A 357 11.83 -9.45 11.32
CA LEU A 357 12.06 -10.45 12.35
C LEU A 357 12.71 -11.69 11.74
N SER A 358 13.88 -12.08 12.26
CA SER A 358 14.48 -13.39 12.01
C SER A 358 14.29 -14.27 13.25
N LEU A 359 13.42 -15.27 13.15
CA LEU A 359 13.15 -16.23 14.21
C LEU A 359 13.89 -17.55 13.91
N ARG A 360 14.91 -17.87 14.70
CA ARG A 360 15.72 -19.09 14.58
C ARG A 360 15.34 -20.06 15.69
N ILE A 361 15.02 -21.30 15.34
CA ILE A 361 14.59 -22.33 16.30
C ILE A 361 15.47 -23.57 16.10
N GLU A 362 16.46 -23.72 16.97
CA GLU A 362 17.45 -24.80 16.90
C GLU A 362 17.02 -26.04 17.68
N SER A 363 16.31 -25.86 18.79
CA SER A 363 15.79 -26.94 19.64
C SER A 363 14.49 -26.53 20.33
N LEU A 364 13.62 -27.51 20.60
CA LEU A 364 12.33 -27.32 21.29
C LEU A 364 12.02 -28.50 22.20
N ALA A 365 11.44 -28.21 23.37
CA ALA A 365 10.88 -29.25 24.23
C ALA A 365 9.50 -29.70 23.71
N ALA A 366 9.14 -30.96 23.97
CA ALA A 366 7.87 -31.54 23.49
C ALA A 366 6.61 -30.75 23.90
N GLY A 367 6.64 -30.09 25.08
CA GLY A 367 5.55 -29.26 25.59
C GLY A 367 5.37 -27.90 24.87
N GLU A 368 6.35 -27.45 24.08
CA GLU A 368 6.39 -26.10 23.52
C GLU A 368 5.82 -26.00 22.11
N ARG A 369 5.68 -27.14 21.43
CA ARG A 369 5.15 -27.25 20.06
C ARG A 369 3.87 -26.43 19.84
N ARG A 370 2.91 -26.54 20.77
CA ARG A 370 1.63 -25.82 20.67
C ARG A 370 1.80 -24.31 20.77
N HIS A 371 2.76 -23.85 21.57
CA HIS A 371 3.03 -22.42 21.81
C HIS A 371 3.77 -21.78 20.64
N VAL A 372 4.75 -22.48 20.07
CA VAL A 372 5.44 -22.06 18.84
C VAL A 372 4.46 -21.97 17.68
N MET A 373 3.67 -23.01 17.42
CA MET A 373 2.69 -23.01 16.34
C MET A 373 1.67 -21.88 16.47
N ARG A 374 1.23 -21.57 17.69
CA ARG A 374 0.32 -20.44 17.95
C ARG A 374 1.00 -19.10 17.67
N SER A 375 2.27 -18.96 18.00
CA SER A 375 3.05 -17.75 17.74
C SER A 375 3.26 -17.56 16.24
N LEU A 376 3.67 -18.61 15.52
CA LEU A 376 3.81 -18.60 14.07
C LEU A 376 2.50 -18.26 13.36
N ARG A 377 1.37 -18.88 13.72
CA ARG A 377 0.04 -18.53 13.13
C ARG A 377 -0.37 -17.07 13.33
N ARG A 378 0.15 -16.41 14.37
CA ARG A 378 -0.11 -14.98 14.60
C ARG A 378 0.83 -14.12 13.77
N LEU A 379 2.10 -14.52 13.71
CA LEU A 379 3.15 -13.85 12.95
C LEU A 379 3.01 -14.03 11.43
N SER A 380 2.28 -15.03 10.94
CA SER A 380 2.04 -15.24 9.51
C SER A 380 1.31 -14.07 8.81
N ARG A 381 0.64 -13.21 9.59
CA ARG A 381 0.09 -11.93 9.09
C ARG A 381 1.15 -10.94 8.64
N TYR A 382 2.40 -11.17 9.04
CA TYR A 382 3.59 -10.37 8.74
C TYR A 382 4.63 -11.23 8.00
N GLY A 383 4.18 -12.26 7.27
CA GLY A 383 5.03 -13.25 6.62
C GLY A 383 6.10 -12.68 5.69
N ASP A 384 5.79 -11.54 5.07
CA ASP A 384 6.67 -10.73 4.22
C ASP A 384 7.87 -10.13 4.96
N ARG A 385 7.87 -10.13 6.30
CA ARG A 385 8.94 -9.58 7.14
C ARG A 385 9.39 -10.51 8.26
N VAL A 386 8.80 -11.69 8.34
CA VAL A 386 9.15 -12.71 9.32
C VAL A 386 9.84 -13.84 8.58
N THR A 387 11.14 -13.94 8.77
CA THR A 387 11.96 -15.06 8.32
C THR A 387 12.01 -16.08 9.44
N VAL A 388 11.59 -17.32 9.16
CA VAL A 388 11.64 -18.41 10.14
C VAL A 388 12.69 -19.41 9.70
N ARG A 389 13.65 -19.71 10.58
CA ARG A 389 14.65 -20.77 10.38
C ARG A 389 14.48 -21.84 11.45
N MET A 390 14.51 -23.09 11.06
CA MET A 390 14.37 -24.25 11.96
C MET A 390 15.46 -25.27 11.66
N SER A 391 16.00 -25.90 12.70
CA SER A 391 16.86 -27.07 12.52
C SER A 391 16.07 -28.25 11.93
N THR A 392 16.77 -29.20 11.29
CA THR A 392 16.15 -30.38 10.67
C THR A 392 15.32 -31.20 11.66
N SER A 393 15.81 -31.34 12.89
CA SER A 393 15.11 -32.04 13.98
C SER A 393 13.82 -31.33 14.41
N VAL A 394 13.81 -29.99 14.41
CA VAL A 394 12.62 -29.20 14.72
C VAL A 394 11.62 -29.18 13.57
N SER A 395 12.08 -29.08 12.32
CA SER A 395 11.22 -29.05 11.14
C SER A 395 10.40 -30.34 11.00
N ALA A 396 10.96 -31.49 11.38
CA ALA A 396 10.22 -32.76 11.40
C ALA A 396 9.08 -32.77 12.44
N LEU A 397 9.19 -31.98 13.49
CA LEU A 397 8.22 -31.91 14.59
C LEU A 397 7.16 -30.81 14.40
N LEU A 398 7.42 -29.83 13.54
CA LEU A 398 6.56 -28.65 13.33
C LEU A 398 6.11 -28.53 11.87
N PRO A 399 4.86 -28.92 11.53
CA PRO A 399 4.29 -28.64 10.23
C PRO A 399 3.97 -27.16 10.10
N VAL A 400 4.93 -26.36 9.66
CA VAL A 400 4.78 -24.93 9.37
C VAL A 400 4.29 -24.76 7.93
N ASP A 401 3.29 -23.91 7.74
CA ASP A 401 2.94 -23.44 6.41
C ASP A 401 3.97 -22.40 5.94
N TRP A 402 4.94 -22.87 5.19
CA TRP A 402 6.04 -22.05 4.70
C TRP A 402 5.62 -21.06 3.61
N SER A 403 4.43 -21.21 3.01
CA SER A 403 3.93 -20.22 2.04
C SER A 403 3.64 -18.86 2.69
N ALA A 404 3.52 -18.85 4.02
CA ALA A 404 3.19 -17.68 4.81
C ALA A 404 4.40 -16.95 5.42
N PHE A 405 5.64 -17.32 5.07
CA PHE A 405 6.87 -16.70 5.60
C PHE A 405 7.94 -16.57 4.53
N GLN A 406 8.80 -15.56 4.64
CA GLN A 406 10.02 -15.50 3.84
C GLN A 406 10.97 -16.66 4.20
N ARG A 407 11.48 -17.33 3.17
CA ARG A 407 12.56 -18.31 3.28
C ARG A 407 13.87 -17.63 2.92
N ASP A 408 14.87 -17.78 3.77
CA ASP A 408 16.25 -17.57 3.34
C ASP A 408 16.64 -18.74 2.44
N LEU A 409 17.05 -18.44 1.20
CA LEU A 409 17.53 -19.42 0.23
C LEU A 409 19.05 -19.61 0.29
N ASP A 410 19.75 -18.88 1.16
CA ASP A 410 21.18 -19.01 1.33
C ASP A 410 21.49 -20.08 2.38
N GLU A 411 22.21 -21.12 1.91
CA GLU A 411 22.66 -22.36 2.59
C GLU A 411 21.74 -23.58 2.40
N VAL A 412 21.78 -24.14 1.18
CA VAL A 412 21.78 -25.60 0.94
C VAL A 412 23.23 -26.09 0.95
#